data_AF-A0A2H3BTP5-F1
#
_entry.id   AF-A0A2H3BTP5-F1
#
_cell.length_a   1.000
_cell.length_b   1.000
_cell.length_c   1.000
_cell.angle_alpha   90.00
_cell.angle_beta   90.00
_cell.angle_gamma   90.00
#
_symmetry.space_group_name_H-M   'P 1'
#
loop_
_entity.id
_entity.type
_entity.pdbx_description
1 polymer ?
#
loop_
_entity_poly.entity_id
_entity_poly.type
_entity_poly.pdbx_seq_one_letter_code
_entity_poly.pdbx_strand_id
1 'polypeptide(L)'
;MYLYIALYDIGMTGAYHWALVPTSDKRFTRSLKVYQINNPNGDSFWELAHTIEPNLAITEKFNCCVRLPSIDLPISDIHAFLEEQDAEQGETPLLSTHLQRGWTCAQWCIRILSELVETGFLKIQLDTGDLQSRFYQRVLALGMLGESPDWPGDTLDGIRVIDYDYTMKRAIDSMR
;
A
#
# COMPACT_ATOMS: atom_id res chain seq x y z
N MET A 1 -4.02 -0.04 15.86
CA MET A 1 -2.80 0.14 15.04
C MET A 1 -3.16 0.78 13.71
N TYR A 2 -2.23 1.50 13.08
CA TYR A 2 -2.38 1.99 11.71
C TYR A 2 -1.66 1.08 10.72
N LEU A 3 -2.27 0.87 9.57
CA LEU A 3 -1.66 0.20 8.43
C LEU A 3 -1.77 1.15 7.24
N TYR A 4 -0.66 1.34 6.54
CA TYR A 4 -0.58 2.17 5.35
C TYR A 4 -0.08 1.34 4.17
N ILE A 5 -0.54 1.70 2.96
CA ILE A 5 0.16 1.34 1.72
C ILE A 5 1.05 2.52 1.35
N ALA A 6 2.37 2.33 1.42
CA ALA A 6 3.34 3.28 0.89
C ALA A 6 3.47 3.06 -0.62
N LEU A 7 3.37 4.14 -1.38
CA LEU A 7 3.49 4.15 -2.84
C LEU A 7 4.78 4.86 -3.23
N TYR A 8 5.63 4.18 -3.99
CA TYR A 8 6.86 4.73 -4.54
C TYR A 8 6.76 4.82 -6.06
N ASP A 9 7.16 5.98 -6.60
CA ASP A 9 7.25 6.22 -8.03
C ASP A 9 8.28 5.29 -8.69
N ILE A 10 7.92 4.70 -9.83
CA ILE A 10 8.80 3.86 -10.65
C ILE A 10 9.15 4.52 -11.99
N GLY A 11 8.92 5.82 -12.12
CA GLY A 11 9.17 6.62 -13.32
C GLY A 11 8.01 6.62 -14.32
N MET A 12 6.83 6.14 -13.91
CA MET A 12 5.64 6.04 -14.75
C MET A 12 4.42 6.53 -13.97
N THR A 13 3.81 7.63 -14.42
CA THR A 13 2.60 8.20 -13.81
C THR A 13 1.51 7.15 -13.61
N GLY A 14 0.99 7.05 -12.38
CA GLY A 14 -0.05 6.09 -12.03
C GLY A 14 0.41 4.64 -11.93
N ALA A 15 1.72 4.38 -11.95
CA ALA A 15 2.30 3.08 -11.62
C ALA A 15 3.24 3.24 -10.42
N TYR A 16 3.13 2.32 -9.47
CA TYR A 16 3.84 2.43 -8.20
C TYR A 16 4.42 1.08 -7.79
N HIS A 17 5.54 1.14 -7.07
CA HIS A 17 5.92 0.08 -6.16
C HIS A 17 5.12 0.23 -4.86
N TRP A 18 4.57 -0.87 -4.37
CA TRP A 18 3.72 -0.88 -3.17
C TRP A 18 4.44 -1.56 -2.02
N ALA A 19 4.31 -0.97 -0.84
CA ALA A 19 4.76 -1.56 0.41
C ALA A 19 3.72 -1.38 1.51
N LEU A 20 3.73 -2.26 2.50
CA LEU A 20 2.93 -2.15 3.71
C LEU A 20 3.75 -1.55 4.85
N VAL A 21 3.18 -0.57 5.53
CA VAL A 21 3.81 0.13 6.65
C VAL A 21 2.89 0.06 7.87
N PRO A 22 3.04 -0.94 8.75
CA PRO A 22 2.33 -0.98 10.02
C PRO A 22 3.02 -0.05 11.03
N THR A 23 2.23 0.70 11.80
CA THR A 23 2.75 1.54 12.88
C THR A 23 1.74 1.71 14.01
N SER A 24 2.25 1.85 15.23
CA SER A 24 1.45 2.23 16.40
C SER A 24 1.33 3.75 16.56
N ASP A 25 2.18 4.51 15.87
CA ASP A 25 2.20 5.97 15.92
C ASP A 25 1.31 6.56 14.82
N LYS A 26 0.59 7.64 15.15
CA LYS A 26 -0.12 8.46 14.17
C LYS A 26 0.82 9.34 13.36
N ARG A 27 2.11 9.39 13.71
CA ARG A 27 3.16 10.20 13.11
C ARG A 27 4.25 9.32 12.51
N PHE A 28 4.99 9.85 11.54
CA PHE A 28 6.11 9.19 10.86
C PHE A 28 7.47 9.70 11.36
N THR A 29 7.55 10.09 12.63
CA THR A 29 8.76 10.68 13.24
C THR A 29 9.81 9.67 13.69
N ARG A 30 9.51 8.37 13.59
CA ARG A 30 10.37 7.27 14.02
C ARG A 30 10.70 6.38 12.83
N SER A 31 11.75 5.58 12.96
CA SER A 31 12.04 4.52 12.00
C SER A 31 10.84 3.57 11.86
N LEU A 32 10.45 3.28 10.63
CA LEU A 32 9.32 2.42 10.29
C LEU A 32 9.84 1.16 9.62
N LYS A 33 9.26 0.02 9.98
CA LYS A 33 9.45 -1.19 9.18
C LYS A 33 8.56 -1.09 7.94
N VAL A 34 9.15 -1.31 6.77
CA VAL A 34 8.49 -1.30 5.48
C VAL A 34 8.55 -2.71 4.92
N TYR A 35 7.38 -3.26 4.62
CA TYR A 35 7.20 -4.63 4.15
C TYR A 35 6.85 -4.61 2.67
N GLN A 36 7.69 -5.20 1.84
CA GLN A 36 7.60 -5.15 0.38
C GLN A 36 8.32 -6.34 -0.24
N ILE A 37 7.97 -6.62 -1.49
CA ILE A 37 8.68 -7.55 -2.35
C ILE A 37 9.20 -6.83 -3.58
N ASN A 38 10.33 -7.27 -4.09
CA ASN A 38 10.93 -6.76 -5.31
C ASN A 38 11.19 -7.92 -6.29
N ASN A 39 11.42 -7.53 -7.54
CA ASN A 39 11.89 -8.40 -8.60
C ASN A 39 12.96 -7.62 -9.37
N PRO A 40 14.20 -7.56 -8.83
CA PRO A 40 15.23 -6.67 -9.35
C PRO A 40 15.67 -7.05 -10.78
N ASN A 41 15.53 -8.32 -11.15
CA ASN A 41 15.95 -8.84 -12.44
C ASN A 41 14.83 -8.84 -13.50
N GLY A 42 13.59 -8.55 -13.09
CA GLY A 42 12.42 -8.68 -13.96
C GLY A 42 12.18 -10.12 -14.42
N ASP A 43 12.68 -11.10 -13.67
CA ASP A 43 12.54 -12.52 -13.98
C ASP A 43 11.33 -13.11 -13.22
N SER A 44 11.26 -14.43 -13.05
CA SER A 44 10.17 -15.09 -12.34
C SER A 44 10.36 -15.15 -10.83
N PHE A 45 11.46 -14.65 -10.28
CA PHE A 45 11.80 -14.79 -8.85
C PHE A 45 11.53 -13.50 -8.10
N TRP A 46 10.60 -13.57 -7.15
CA TRP A 46 10.29 -12.48 -6.24
C TRP A 46 10.96 -12.74 -4.90
N GLU A 47 11.57 -11.70 -4.32
CA GLU A 47 12.24 -11.81 -3.02
C GLU A 47 11.65 -10.81 -2.02
N LEU A 48 11.78 -11.14 -0.72
CA LEU A 48 11.43 -10.22 0.36
C LEU A 48 12.48 -9.11 0.42
N ALA A 49 12.03 -7.86 0.35
CA ALA A 49 12.88 -6.66 0.41
C ALA A 49 12.46 -5.74 1.56
N HIS A 50 12.15 -6.34 2.71
CA HIS A 50 11.78 -5.59 3.92
C HIS A 50 12.90 -4.65 4.34
N THR A 51 12.56 -3.39 4.63
CA THR A 51 13.53 -2.38 5.08
C THR A 51 13.09 -1.73 6.39
N ILE A 52 14.03 -1.06 7.04
CA ILE A 52 13.76 -0.13 8.14
C ILE A 52 14.07 1.26 7.61
N GLU A 53 13.02 2.02 7.30
CA GLU A 53 13.15 3.38 6.80
C GLU A 53 13.22 4.35 7.98
N PRO A 54 14.32 5.12 8.14
CA PRO A 54 14.41 6.10 9.22
C PRO A 54 13.41 7.24 9.04
N ASN A 55 13.08 7.58 7.79
CA ASN A 55 12.10 8.61 7.45
C ASN A 55 11.62 8.43 5.99
N LEU A 56 10.36 8.05 5.80
CA LEU A 56 9.75 7.89 4.48
C LEU A 56 9.73 9.20 3.67
N ALA A 57 9.67 10.35 4.33
CA ALA A 57 9.57 11.67 3.67
C ALA A 57 10.82 12.03 2.84
N ILE A 58 11.96 11.41 3.15
CA ILE A 58 13.23 11.65 2.46
C ILE A 58 13.66 10.47 1.59
N THR A 59 12.93 9.36 1.63
CA THR A 59 13.21 8.19 0.80
C THR A 59 12.99 8.58 -0.66
N GLU A 60 14.00 8.34 -1.49
CA GLU A 60 13.93 8.66 -2.91
C GLU A 60 12.73 7.94 -3.54
N LYS A 61 12.01 8.64 -4.44
CA LYS A 61 10.83 8.14 -5.14
C LYS A 61 9.60 7.89 -4.26
N PHE A 62 9.65 8.12 -2.95
CA PHE A 62 8.44 8.03 -2.13
C PHE A 62 7.42 9.09 -2.57
N ASN A 63 6.20 8.67 -2.89
CA ASN A 63 5.12 9.54 -3.37
C ASN A 63 4.14 9.89 -2.23
N CYS A 64 3.43 8.89 -1.71
CA CYS A 64 2.44 9.09 -0.65
C CYS A 64 2.12 7.80 0.11
N CYS A 65 1.37 7.93 1.21
CA CYS A 65 0.75 6.81 1.91
C CYS A 65 -0.76 6.81 1.75
N VAL A 66 -1.34 5.65 1.46
CA VAL A 66 -2.78 5.41 1.59
C VAL A 66 -3.06 4.80 2.96
N ARG A 67 -3.81 5.51 3.80
CA ARG A 67 -4.20 5.04 5.14
C ARG A 67 -5.39 4.09 5.04
N LEU A 68 -5.19 2.87 5.53
CA LEU A 68 -6.25 1.86 5.62
C LEU A 68 -7.00 1.98 6.95
N PRO A 69 -8.17 1.31 7.09
CA PRO A 69 -8.84 1.18 8.38
C PRO A 69 -7.90 0.65 9.47
N SER A 70 -8.06 1.16 10.69
CA SER A 70 -7.23 0.73 11.82
C SER A 70 -7.47 -0.73 12.16
N ILE A 71 -6.39 -1.44 12.46
CA ILE A 71 -6.41 -2.84 12.89
C ILE A 71 -6.39 -2.90 14.42
N ASP A 72 -7.24 -3.74 15.00
CA ASP A 72 -7.31 -4.01 16.45
C ASP A 72 -6.42 -5.20 16.83
N LEU A 73 -5.12 -5.08 16.55
CA LEU A 73 -4.09 -6.03 16.93
C LEU A 73 -2.87 -5.29 17.51
N PRO A 74 -2.11 -5.93 18.41
CA PRO A 74 -0.78 -5.47 18.79
C PRO A 74 0.14 -5.33 17.57
N ILE A 75 0.97 -4.29 17.56
CA ILE A 75 1.93 -4.03 16.48
C ILE A 75 2.93 -5.17 16.29
N SER A 76 3.30 -5.86 17.37
CA SER A 76 4.15 -7.06 17.34
C SER A 76 3.53 -8.17 16.50
N ASP A 77 2.23 -8.37 16.60
CA ASP A 77 1.54 -9.50 15.99
C ASP A 77 1.40 -9.29 14.49
N ILE A 78 1.14 -8.03 14.07
CA ILE A 78 1.19 -7.68 12.64
C ILE A 78 2.60 -7.76 12.09
N HIS A 79 3.63 -7.37 12.84
CA HIS A 79 5.00 -7.55 12.37
C HIS A 79 5.35 -9.02 12.17
N ALA A 80 5.03 -9.89 13.13
CA ALA A 80 5.24 -11.33 13.00
C ALA A 80 4.47 -11.89 11.81
N PHE A 81 3.19 -11.55 11.66
CA PHE A 81 2.36 -11.97 10.54
C PHE A 81 2.95 -11.55 9.18
N LEU A 82 3.45 -10.32 9.04
CA LEU A 82 4.05 -9.83 7.80
C LEU A 82 5.43 -10.43 7.52
N GLU A 83 6.20 -10.78 8.55
CA GLU A 83 7.51 -11.44 8.43
C GLU A 83 7.39 -12.87 7.91
N GLU A 84 6.22 -13.51 8.08
CA GLU A 84 5.94 -14.88 7.62
C GLU A 84 5.42 -14.96 6.16
N GLN A 85 5.15 -13.83 5.52
CA GLN A 85 4.55 -13.79 4.18
C GLN A 85 5.57 -14.19 3.11
N ASP A 86 5.20 -15.14 2.24
CA ASP A 86 6.04 -15.55 1.12
C ASP A 86 6.16 -14.42 0.07
N ALA A 87 7.33 -14.24 -0.54
CA ALA A 87 7.47 -13.26 -1.62
C ALA A 87 6.77 -13.71 -2.91
N GLU A 88 6.73 -15.02 -3.14
CA GLU A 88 6.24 -15.62 -4.37
C GLU A 88 4.72 -15.62 -4.47
N GLN A 89 4.21 -15.76 -5.69
CA GLN A 89 2.76 -15.81 -5.96
C GLN A 89 2.08 -17.00 -5.26
N GLY A 90 2.72 -18.17 -5.31
CA GLY A 90 2.11 -19.44 -4.89
C GLY A 90 0.77 -19.69 -5.60
N GLU A 91 -0.24 -20.07 -4.83
CA GLU A 91 -1.61 -20.34 -5.33
C GLU A 91 -2.49 -19.07 -5.41
N THR A 92 -1.92 -17.89 -5.18
CA THR A 92 -2.70 -16.64 -5.18
C THR A 92 -3.21 -16.33 -6.59
N PRO A 93 -4.53 -16.19 -6.79
CA PRO A 93 -5.07 -15.81 -8.09
C PRO A 93 -4.59 -14.42 -8.51
N LEU A 94 -4.21 -14.29 -9.78
CA LEU A 94 -3.88 -12.99 -10.34
C LEU A 94 -5.14 -12.14 -10.50
N LEU A 95 -5.00 -10.83 -10.28
CA LEU A 95 -6.05 -9.88 -10.60
C LEU A 95 -6.32 -9.86 -12.10
N SER A 96 -7.57 -9.61 -12.49
CA SER A 96 -7.96 -9.52 -13.90
C SER A 96 -7.14 -8.50 -14.69
N THR A 97 -6.68 -7.44 -14.01
CA THR A 97 -5.80 -6.38 -14.54
C THR A 97 -4.35 -6.81 -14.74
N HIS A 98 -3.95 -7.97 -14.22
CA HIS A 98 -2.57 -8.47 -14.18
C HIS A 98 -2.37 -9.83 -14.85
N LEU A 99 -3.39 -10.43 -15.46
CA LEU A 99 -3.28 -11.73 -16.14
C LEU A 99 -2.14 -11.80 -17.17
N GLN A 100 -1.81 -10.68 -17.82
CA GLN A 100 -0.71 -10.58 -18.79
C GLN A 100 0.60 -10.06 -18.18
N ARG A 101 0.55 -9.49 -16.96
CA ARG A 101 1.70 -8.87 -16.28
C ARG A 101 2.34 -9.80 -15.25
N GLY A 102 1.61 -10.81 -14.79
CA GLY A 102 2.06 -11.73 -13.76
C GLY A 102 1.95 -11.13 -12.36
N TRP A 103 2.67 -11.73 -11.42
CA TRP A 103 2.75 -11.34 -10.01
C TRP A 103 3.37 -9.94 -9.84
N THR A 104 2.94 -9.19 -8.81
CA THR A 104 3.42 -7.84 -8.54
C THR A 104 3.43 -7.53 -7.04
N CYS A 105 4.24 -6.55 -6.61
CA CYS A 105 4.22 -6.03 -5.23
C CYS A 105 2.84 -5.54 -4.77
N ALA A 106 2.03 -4.99 -5.69
CA ALA A 106 0.65 -4.60 -5.40
C ALA A 106 -0.25 -5.81 -5.11
N GLN A 107 -0.13 -6.89 -5.90
CA GLN A 107 -0.88 -8.13 -5.67
C GLN A 107 -0.45 -8.82 -4.37
N TRP A 108 0.84 -8.79 -4.05
CA TRP A 108 1.35 -9.27 -2.76
C TRP A 108 0.75 -8.50 -1.58
N CYS A 109 0.72 -7.16 -1.63
CA CYS A 109 0.03 -6.36 -0.62
C CYS A 109 -1.45 -6.73 -0.52
N ILE A 110 -2.15 -6.88 -1.65
CA ILE A 110 -3.58 -7.21 -1.68
C ILE A 110 -3.87 -8.59 -1.11
N ARG A 111 -3.00 -9.59 -1.35
CA ARG A 111 -3.11 -10.92 -0.73
C ARG A 111 -3.11 -10.83 0.78
N ILE A 112 -2.09 -10.17 1.33
CA ILE A 112 -1.93 -9.96 2.78
C ILE A 112 -3.15 -9.23 3.36
N LEU A 113 -3.62 -8.18 2.69
CA LEU A 113 -4.80 -7.44 3.13
C LEU A 113 -6.07 -8.30 3.08
N SER A 114 -6.17 -9.20 2.11
CA SER A 114 -7.30 -10.15 2.00
C SER A 114 -7.30 -11.14 3.16
N GLU A 115 -6.13 -11.68 3.54
CA GLU A 115 -5.99 -12.56 4.72
C GLU A 115 -6.39 -11.83 6.02
N LEU A 116 -6.02 -10.55 6.17
CA LEU A 116 -6.44 -9.72 7.30
C LEU A 116 -7.96 -9.43 7.30
N VAL A 117 -8.60 -9.38 6.14
CA VAL A 117 -10.05 -9.23 6.00
C VAL A 117 -10.77 -10.53 6.36
N GLU A 118 -10.29 -11.67 5.85
CA GLU A 118 -10.86 -13.00 6.11
C GLU A 118 -10.83 -13.37 7.60
N THR A 119 -9.76 -12.97 8.30
CA THR A 119 -9.63 -13.12 9.76
C THR A 119 -10.44 -12.10 10.55
N GLY A 120 -11.03 -11.10 9.90
CA GLY A 120 -11.85 -10.05 10.54
C GLY A 120 -11.05 -8.93 11.21
N PHE A 121 -9.72 -8.89 11.05
CA PHE A 121 -8.85 -7.87 11.64
C PHE A 121 -8.86 -6.55 10.87
N LEU A 122 -9.08 -6.60 9.56
CA LEU A 122 -9.20 -5.41 8.70
C LEU A 122 -10.62 -5.28 8.16
N LYS A 123 -11.23 -4.10 8.38
CA LYS A 123 -12.62 -3.83 7.97
C LYS A 123 -12.67 -3.13 6.61
N ILE A 124 -12.35 -3.86 5.56
CA ILE A 124 -12.44 -3.41 4.16
C ILE A 124 -12.98 -4.55 3.29
N GLN A 125 -13.58 -4.23 2.14
CA GLN A 125 -14.16 -5.22 1.24
C GLN A 125 -13.12 -5.70 0.21
N LEU A 126 -12.64 -6.94 0.37
CA LEU A 126 -11.65 -7.61 -0.49
C LEU A 126 -11.98 -9.09 -0.76
N ASP A 127 -13.20 -9.52 -0.44
CA ASP A 127 -13.64 -10.92 -0.41
C ASP A 127 -13.83 -11.58 -1.79
N THR A 128 -13.65 -10.84 -2.88
CA THR A 128 -13.73 -11.37 -4.25
C THR A 128 -12.65 -10.75 -5.14
N GLY A 129 -12.25 -11.45 -6.20
CA GLY A 129 -11.28 -10.94 -7.17
C GLY A 129 -11.71 -9.62 -7.85
N ASP A 130 -13.02 -9.41 -8.02
CA ASP A 130 -13.56 -8.15 -8.53
C ASP A 130 -13.38 -7.00 -7.52
N LEU A 131 -13.61 -7.26 -6.24
CA LEU A 131 -13.40 -6.27 -5.17
C LEU A 131 -11.92 -5.95 -4.98
N GLN A 132 -11.05 -6.96 -5.04
CA GLN A 132 -9.60 -6.76 -5.06
C GLN A 132 -9.15 -5.92 -6.26
N SER A 133 -9.72 -6.17 -7.44
CA SER A 133 -9.43 -5.36 -8.63
C SER A 133 -9.89 -3.91 -8.48
N ARG A 134 -11.07 -3.68 -7.87
CA ARG A 134 -11.56 -2.33 -7.56
C ARG A 134 -10.70 -1.64 -6.51
N PHE A 135 -10.28 -2.36 -5.48
CA PHE A 135 -9.34 -1.86 -4.48
C PHE A 135 -8.01 -1.44 -5.12
N TYR A 136 -7.47 -2.27 -6.01
CA TYR A 136 -6.26 -1.93 -6.77
C TYR A 136 -6.42 -0.61 -7.52
N GLN A 137 -7.47 -0.49 -8.33
CA GLN A 137 -7.75 0.74 -9.10
C GLN A 137 -7.96 1.95 -8.19
N ARG A 138 -8.57 1.74 -7.03
CA ARG A 138 -8.81 2.78 -6.03
C ARG A 138 -7.50 3.31 -5.45
N VAL A 139 -6.59 2.43 -5.03
CA VAL A 139 -5.29 2.83 -4.48
C VAL A 139 -4.45 3.53 -5.56
N LEU A 140 -4.49 3.08 -6.82
CA LEU A 140 -3.82 3.81 -7.92
C LEU A 140 -4.37 5.23 -8.07
N ALA A 141 -5.69 5.41 -8.08
CA ALA A 141 -6.30 6.73 -8.20
C ALA A 141 -5.91 7.66 -7.03
N LEU A 142 -5.79 7.11 -5.81
CA LEU A 142 -5.29 7.86 -4.66
C LEU A 142 -3.79 8.17 -4.78
N GLY A 143 -2.99 7.26 -5.33
CA GLY A 143 -1.58 7.51 -5.63
C GLY A 143 -1.39 8.67 -6.61
N MET A 144 -2.17 8.71 -7.69
CA MET A 144 -2.14 9.78 -8.68
C MET A 144 -2.56 11.12 -8.07
N LEU A 145 -3.53 11.10 -7.16
CA LEU A 145 -3.93 12.26 -6.39
C LEU A 145 -2.78 12.73 -5.47
N GLY A 146 -2.03 11.79 -4.90
CA GLY A 146 -0.81 12.04 -4.13
C GLY A 146 0.33 12.64 -4.94
N GLU A 147 0.42 12.38 -6.25
CA GLU A 147 1.40 13.01 -7.16
C GLU A 147 1.05 14.47 -7.49
N SER A 148 -0.24 14.83 -7.42
CA SER A 148 -0.72 16.14 -7.88
C SER A 148 -0.08 17.28 -7.10
N PRO A 149 0.62 18.23 -7.73
CA PRO A 149 1.24 19.35 -7.00
C PRO A 149 0.21 20.16 -6.22
N ASP A 150 -1.04 20.19 -6.71
CA ASP A 150 -2.16 20.94 -6.16
C ASP A 150 -2.97 20.14 -5.12
N TRP A 151 -2.45 19.02 -4.60
CA TRP A 151 -3.13 18.23 -3.56
C TRP A 151 -3.47 19.12 -2.35
N PRO A 152 -4.76 19.35 -2.05
CA PRO A 152 -5.16 20.26 -0.97
C PRO A 152 -5.21 19.58 0.41
N GLY A 153 -4.90 18.28 0.49
CA GLY A 153 -5.02 17.52 1.72
C GLY A 153 -3.83 17.66 2.66
N ASP A 154 -3.99 17.13 3.87
CA ASP A 154 -3.00 17.24 4.92
C ASP A 154 -1.71 16.47 4.60
N THR A 155 -0.61 17.01 5.11
CA THR A 155 0.65 16.27 5.24
C THR A 155 0.88 15.92 6.69
N LEU A 156 1.44 14.75 6.93
CA LEU A 156 1.83 14.26 8.23
C LEU A 156 3.35 14.11 8.23
N ASP A 157 4.05 14.97 8.96
CA ASP A 157 5.52 14.98 9.01
C ASP A 157 6.17 15.10 7.61
N GLY A 158 5.55 15.88 6.71
CA GLY A 158 6.00 16.07 5.33
C GLY A 158 5.54 14.99 4.36
N ILE A 159 4.84 13.96 4.83
CA ILE A 159 4.30 12.87 4.00
C ILE A 159 2.85 13.14 3.65
N ARG A 160 2.49 12.99 2.38
CA ARG A 160 1.09 13.01 1.94
C ARG A 160 0.41 11.73 2.41
N VAL A 161 -0.61 11.87 3.24
CA VAL A 161 -1.42 10.75 3.73
C VAL A 161 -2.84 10.92 3.23
N ILE A 162 -3.33 9.91 2.51
CA ILE A 162 -4.66 9.94 1.92
C ILE A 162 -5.47 8.79 2.49
N ASP A 163 -6.62 9.08 3.08
CA ASP A 163 -7.53 8.04 3.55
C ASP A 163 -8.03 7.19 2.40
N TYR A 164 -8.08 5.87 2.59
CA TYR A 164 -8.68 4.97 1.61
C TYR A 164 -10.13 5.37 1.26
N ASP A 165 -10.89 5.83 2.26
CA ASP A 165 -12.27 6.28 2.12
C ASP A 165 -12.40 7.74 1.61
N TYR A 166 -11.29 8.39 1.22
CA TYR A 166 -11.29 9.77 0.74
C TYR A 166 -12.19 9.97 -0.48
N THR A 167 -13.32 10.65 -0.33
CA THR A 167 -14.27 10.81 -1.42
C THR A 167 -13.77 11.84 -2.44
N MET A 168 -13.51 11.41 -3.69
CA MET A 168 -12.98 12.24 -4.78
C MET A 168 -13.85 13.45 -5.13
N LYS A 169 -15.13 13.47 -4.74
CA LYS A 169 -16.04 14.61 -4.95
C LYS A 169 -15.48 15.90 -4.36
N ARG A 170 -14.79 15.83 -3.22
CA ARG A 170 -14.14 17.01 -2.60
C ARG A 170 -12.98 17.58 -3.42
N ALA A 171 -12.24 16.75 -4.13
CA ALA A 171 -11.09 17.19 -4.94
C ALA A 171 -11.54 17.96 -6.21
N ILE A 172 -12.65 17.54 -6.82
CA ILE A 172 -13.22 18.22 -7.99
C ILE A 172 -13.78 19.60 -7.61
N ASP A 173 -14.40 19.69 -6.43
CA ASP A 173 -14.98 20.95 -5.94
C ASP A 173 -13.89 21.95 -5.49
N SER A 174 -12.69 21.50 -5.08
CA SER A 174 -11.56 22.37 -4.73
C SER A 174 -10.72 22.85 -5.92
N MET A 175 -10.93 22.29 -7.11
CA MET A 175 -10.22 22.67 -8.35
C MET A 175 -11.04 23.64 -9.23
N ARG A 176 -12.21 24.09 -8.75
CA ARG A 176 -13.06 25.09 -9.40
C ARG A 176 -13.00 26.41 -8.66
#